data_AF-A0A0C2GC78-F1
#
_entry.id   AF-A0A0C2GC78-F1
#
_cell.length_a   1.000
_cell.length_b   1.000
_cell.length_c   1.000
_cell.angle_alpha   90.00
_cell.angle_beta   90.00
_cell.angle_gamma   90.00
#
_symmetry.space_group_name_H-M   'P 1'
#
loop_
_entity.id
_entity.type
_entity.pdbx_description
1 polymer ?
#
loop_
_entity_poly.entity_id
_entity_poly.type
_entity_poly.pdbx_seq_one_letter_code
_entity_poly.pdbx_strand_id
1 'polypeptide(L)'
;MTTECKSLRPMENDGFQVVTEVITHKLNHIPIFKVRSLFHEDLLGAMGARPRQWAVVEPTFCQPLSCTDLYLSVKFLPEVGDFGSLPPKVQRFVAEKAELMNPAGIFICDGSEKEYQDIIDKLVERGVLTPLKAYENNYLCRTDPRDVARVESKTWMVTKDKYDSVCHTPEGVKPIMGQWMSEEQFAQELDARFPGCMAGRPMYVVPFSMGPIGGPLSKIGIELTDSRVDIDPETTCSYVVLCMKIMTRMEKVINHWPCNPDKVMIAHRPVEREIWSYGSGYGGNSLLGKKCFALRIACNIGYDEGWMAEHMLIMGITNPEGHERFVAAAFPSACGKTNLAMLEPTIPGWKVRVVGDDIAWMKFGDDGRLYAINPEAGFFGVAPGTSNKTNPMAMASFQKNSIFTNVAETADGEYFWEGLEKELKEKKNITDEQLRQIEIINWLGEKWHIGDEGKAAHPNSRFTAPAGQCPIIHPQWEAPQGVPIDAIIFGGRRPEGVPLVFESFSWEHGILVGALVKSEATAAAEHTGKQVYKQVNNIFPV
;
A
#
# COMPACT_ATOMS: atom_id res chain seq x y z
N MET A 1 -12.40 -31.93 18.46
CA MET A 1 -11.64 -32.26 17.23
C MET A 1 -11.46 -30.97 16.48
N THR A 2 -10.25 -30.45 16.40
CA THR A 2 -9.93 -29.26 15.60
C THR A 2 -9.89 -29.67 14.13
N THR A 3 -10.88 -29.23 13.35
CA THR A 3 -10.78 -29.27 11.88
C THR A 3 -9.64 -28.36 11.46
N GLU A 4 -8.64 -28.91 10.77
CA GLU A 4 -7.56 -28.11 10.21
C GLU A 4 -8.13 -27.09 9.21
N CYS A 5 -7.70 -25.84 9.34
CA CYS A 5 -8.13 -24.76 8.46
C CYS A 5 -7.58 -24.99 7.06
N LYS A 6 -8.45 -25.03 6.06
CA LYS A 6 -8.04 -25.29 4.66
C LYS A 6 -7.17 -24.15 4.12
N SER A 7 -7.43 -22.93 4.57
CA SER A 7 -6.70 -21.72 4.18
C SER A 7 -5.36 -21.55 4.88
N LEU A 8 -5.13 -22.23 6.01
CA LEU A 8 -3.92 -22.12 6.85
C LEU A 8 -3.18 -23.46 7.01
N ARG A 9 -3.18 -24.31 5.98
CA ARG A 9 -2.28 -25.48 5.95
C ARG A 9 -0.83 -24.99 6.18
N PRO A 10 -0.10 -25.51 7.17
CA PRO A 10 1.25 -25.06 7.41
C PRO A 10 2.18 -25.45 6.26
N MET A 11 3.04 -24.53 5.81
CA MET A 11 4.24 -24.94 5.10
C MET A 11 5.04 -25.87 6.03
N GLU A 12 5.52 -26.99 5.50
CA GLU A 12 6.30 -27.93 6.29
C GLU A 12 7.56 -27.27 6.85
N ASN A 13 7.92 -27.63 8.09
CA ASN A 13 9.18 -27.22 8.69
C ASN A 13 10.31 -28.03 8.05
N ASP A 14 10.81 -27.53 6.91
CA ASP A 14 11.83 -28.15 6.04
C ASP A 14 13.23 -28.27 6.70
N GLY A 15 13.33 -28.93 7.86
CA GLY A 15 14.49 -29.63 8.43
C GLY A 15 15.79 -28.87 8.75
N PHE A 16 16.02 -27.67 8.21
CA PHE A 16 17.32 -27.01 8.25
C PHE A 16 17.57 -26.25 9.56
N GLN A 17 18.30 -26.91 10.46
CA GLN A 17 19.07 -26.25 11.51
C GLN A 17 20.06 -25.23 10.90
N VAL A 18 20.40 -24.19 11.67
CA VAL A 18 21.40 -23.20 11.28
C VAL A 18 22.77 -23.87 11.25
N VAL A 19 23.35 -23.98 10.05
CA VAL A 19 24.75 -24.40 9.85
C VAL A 19 25.50 -23.25 9.17
N THR A 20 26.46 -22.68 9.89
CA THR A 20 27.31 -21.59 9.43
C THR A 20 28.60 -22.14 8.81
N GLU A 21 28.62 -22.21 7.48
CA GLU A 21 29.86 -22.37 6.72
C GLU A 21 29.82 -21.45 5.49
N VAL A 22 30.96 -20.85 5.13
CA VAL A 22 31.04 -19.75 4.16
C VAL A 22 31.99 -20.11 3.02
N ILE A 23 31.45 -20.21 1.81
CA ILE A 23 32.22 -20.12 0.57
C ILE A 23 31.51 -19.12 -0.34
N THR A 24 32.22 -18.05 -0.71
CA THR A 24 31.72 -17.00 -1.59
C THR A 24 32.06 -17.30 -3.05
N HIS A 25 31.08 -17.20 -3.96
CA HIS A 25 31.21 -16.51 -5.27
C HIS A 25 29.95 -16.63 -6.14
N LYS A 26 29.69 -15.55 -6.91
CA LYS A 26 28.81 -15.43 -8.10
C LYS A 26 27.29 -15.61 -7.92
N LEU A 27 26.58 -14.49 -8.14
CA LEU A 27 25.29 -14.35 -8.83
C LEU A 27 24.34 -15.57 -8.83
N ASN A 28 23.41 -15.63 -7.87
CA ASN A 28 22.01 -16.04 -8.06
C ASN A 28 21.22 -16.01 -6.74
N HIS A 29 20.59 -14.86 -6.40
CA HIS A 29 19.67 -14.78 -5.26
C HIS A 29 18.49 -13.82 -5.53
N ILE A 30 17.29 -14.39 -5.73
CA ILE A 30 16.01 -13.71 -5.54
C ILE A 30 15.44 -14.20 -4.20
N PRO A 31 15.48 -13.39 -3.12
CA PRO A 31 15.09 -13.84 -1.78
C PRO A 31 13.61 -13.53 -1.49
N ILE A 32 12.79 -14.57 -1.29
CA ILE A 32 11.43 -14.42 -0.78
C ILE A 32 11.27 -15.20 0.54
N PHE A 33 10.91 -14.43 1.57
CA PHE A 33 10.62 -14.78 2.97
C PHE A 33 11.39 -15.95 3.60
N LYS A 34 12.59 -15.63 4.12
CA LYS A 34 12.98 -15.79 5.53
C LYS A 34 14.13 -14.81 5.77
N VAL A 35 13.91 -13.71 6.49
CA VAL A 35 14.93 -12.65 6.59
C VAL A 35 16.08 -13.10 7.48
N ARG A 36 17.31 -12.77 7.06
CA ARG A 36 18.55 -12.98 7.80
C ARG A 36 19.16 -11.62 8.10
N SER A 37 19.23 -11.26 9.39
CA SER A 37 20.21 -10.28 9.86
C SER A 37 21.61 -10.90 9.84
N LEU A 38 22.65 -10.08 9.72
CA LEU A 38 24.05 -10.49 9.73
C LEU A 38 24.77 -9.78 10.86
N PHE A 39 25.38 -10.53 11.80
CA PHE A 39 26.68 -10.27 12.45
C PHE A 39 27.10 -11.51 13.27
N HIS A 40 28.24 -11.44 13.99
CA HIS A 40 28.95 -12.52 14.72
C HIS A 40 28.15 -13.15 15.91
N GLU A 41 28.50 -14.29 16.54
CA GLU A 41 29.81 -14.98 16.67
C GLU A 41 29.71 -16.52 16.95
N ASP A 42 30.76 -17.27 16.54
CA ASP A 42 31.36 -18.55 17.02
C ASP A 42 30.64 -19.87 17.44
N LEU A 43 30.99 -20.93 16.67
CA LEU A 43 31.52 -22.28 17.05
C LEU A 43 30.67 -23.48 17.57
N LEU A 44 30.67 -24.55 16.75
CA LEU A 44 30.69 -26.02 17.05
C LEU A 44 29.45 -26.71 17.69
N GLY A 45 29.08 -27.96 17.34
CA GLY A 45 29.59 -28.83 16.27
C GLY A 45 29.08 -30.29 16.30
N ALA A 46 28.73 -30.84 15.12
CA ALA A 46 28.61 -32.25 14.68
C ALA A 46 28.01 -33.37 15.59
N MET A 47 27.03 -34.12 15.05
CA MET A 47 27.12 -35.56 14.66
C MET A 47 25.74 -36.11 14.25
N GLY A 48 25.67 -37.24 13.51
CA GLY A 48 24.39 -37.81 13.06
C GLY A 48 24.45 -39.29 12.65
N ALA A 49 23.28 -39.91 12.47
CA ALA A 49 23.12 -41.29 12.01
C ALA A 49 21.74 -41.54 11.32
N ARG A 50 21.68 -42.56 10.45
CA ARG A 50 20.46 -43.15 9.86
C ARG A 50 20.48 -44.68 10.12
N PRO A 51 19.49 -45.48 9.66
CA PRO A 51 18.09 -45.51 10.10
C PRO A 51 17.68 -46.96 10.49
N ARG A 52 16.43 -47.16 10.95
CA ARG A 52 15.76 -48.48 10.86
C ARG A 52 14.28 -48.31 10.50
N GLN A 53 13.82 -49.12 9.55
CA GLN A 53 12.40 -49.20 9.17
C GLN A 53 11.65 -50.21 10.05
N TRP A 54 10.40 -49.91 10.35
CA TRP A 54 9.34 -50.89 10.58
C TRP A 54 8.07 -50.37 9.90
N ALA A 55 7.33 -51.24 9.23
CA ALA A 55 6.10 -50.86 8.53
C ALA A 55 4.87 -51.16 9.38
N VAL A 56 3.91 -50.23 9.39
CA VAL A 56 2.55 -50.42 9.90
C VAL A 56 1.59 -49.83 8.85
N VAL A 57 0.46 -50.49 8.64
CA VAL A 57 -0.50 -50.16 7.58
C VAL A 57 -1.47 -49.05 8.03
N GLU A 58 -2.02 -48.35 7.04
CA GLU A 58 -2.79 -47.12 7.10
C GLU A 58 -4.02 -47.13 8.04
N PRO A 59 -4.46 -45.92 8.42
CA PRO A 59 -5.76 -45.43 7.96
C PRO A 59 -5.59 -44.28 6.95
N THR A 60 -6.44 -44.25 5.93
CA THR A 60 -6.40 -43.25 4.85
C THR A 60 -6.82 -41.86 5.33
N PHE A 61 -5.83 -41.06 5.73
CA PHE A 61 -5.94 -39.59 5.78
C PHE A 61 -5.58 -39.00 4.41
N CYS A 62 -6.14 -37.84 4.07
CA CYS A 62 -5.65 -37.07 2.93
C CYS A 62 -4.20 -36.65 3.20
N GLN A 63 -3.25 -37.19 2.43
CA GLN A 63 -1.86 -36.74 2.50
C GLN A 63 -1.74 -35.32 1.91
N PRO A 64 -0.86 -34.47 2.45
CA PRO A 64 -0.45 -33.25 1.76
C PRO A 64 0.12 -33.62 0.38
N LEU A 65 -0.32 -32.90 -0.66
CA LEU A 65 0.22 -33.05 -2.01
C LEU A 65 1.72 -32.71 -2.02
N SER A 66 2.54 -33.49 -2.72
CA SER A 66 3.96 -33.15 -2.83
C SER A 66 4.14 -31.89 -3.67
N CYS A 67 5.29 -31.23 -3.55
CA CYS A 67 5.63 -30.09 -4.39
C CYS A 67 5.55 -30.44 -5.90
N THR A 68 5.80 -31.70 -6.27
CA THR A 68 5.60 -32.24 -7.62
C THR A 68 4.14 -32.23 -8.06
N ASP A 69 3.20 -32.58 -7.18
CA ASP A 69 1.78 -32.71 -7.50
C ASP A 69 1.09 -31.34 -7.56
N LEU A 70 1.52 -30.41 -6.68
CA LEU A 70 1.16 -28.99 -6.75
C LEU A 70 1.71 -28.32 -8.02
N TYR A 71 2.92 -28.67 -8.45
CA TYR A 71 3.50 -28.20 -9.71
C TYR A 71 2.75 -28.77 -10.93
N LEU A 72 2.29 -30.03 -10.86
CA LEU A 72 1.46 -30.66 -11.89
C LEU A 72 0.06 -30.05 -11.97
N SER A 73 -0.60 -29.77 -10.84
CA SER A 73 -1.96 -29.19 -10.85
C SER A 73 -1.97 -27.77 -11.43
N VAL A 74 -0.98 -26.93 -11.07
CA VAL A 74 -0.80 -25.59 -11.68
C VAL A 74 -0.58 -25.68 -13.18
N LYS A 75 0.19 -26.67 -13.67
CA LYS A 75 0.47 -26.87 -15.10
C LYS A 75 -0.73 -27.24 -15.97
N PHE A 76 -1.89 -27.54 -15.39
CA PHE A 76 -3.15 -27.71 -16.14
C PHE A 76 -3.99 -26.43 -16.23
N LEU A 77 -3.61 -25.37 -15.53
CA LEU A 77 -4.22 -24.04 -15.71
C LEU A 77 -3.55 -23.29 -16.88
N PRO A 78 -4.29 -22.47 -17.64
CA PRO A 78 -3.69 -21.54 -18.60
C PRO A 78 -2.76 -20.55 -17.88
N GLU A 79 -1.47 -20.59 -18.19
CA GLU A 79 -0.46 -19.66 -17.67
C GLU A 79 -0.06 -18.59 -18.69
N VAL A 80 0.27 -17.39 -18.21
CA VAL A 80 0.96 -16.34 -18.96
C VAL A 80 2.22 -15.95 -18.18
N GLY A 81 3.36 -15.88 -18.86
CA GLY A 81 4.68 -15.81 -18.22
C GLY A 81 5.34 -17.19 -18.19
N ASP A 82 6.25 -17.40 -17.24
CA ASP A 82 6.93 -18.68 -17.01
C ASP A 82 6.93 -18.99 -15.51
N PHE A 83 6.03 -19.87 -15.06
CA PHE A 83 5.98 -20.30 -13.66
C PHE A 83 7.25 -21.03 -13.21
N GLY A 84 7.94 -21.70 -14.14
CA GLY A 84 9.23 -22.36 -13.89
C GLY A 84 10.38 -21.38 -13.60
N SER A 85 10.30 -20.15 -14.09
CA SER A 85 11.27 -19.07 -13.80
C SER A 85 11.16 -18.50 -12.38
N LEU A 86 10.00 -18.67 -11.72
CA LEU A 86 9.78 -18.17 -10.36
C LEU A 86 10.65 -18.95 -9.35
N PRO A 87 11.16 -18.32 -8.27
CA PRO A 87 11.86 -19.05 -7.22
C PRO A 87 10.95 -20.13 -6.59
N PRO A 88 11.47 -21.31 -6.18
CA PRO A 88 10.64 -22.44 -5.73
C PRO A 88 9.67 -22.13 -4.58
N LYS A 89 10.03 -21.20 -3.68
CA LYS A 89 9.11 -20.71 -2.63
C LYS A 89 7.90 -19.95 -3.18
N VAL A 90 8.10 -19.17 -4.25
CA VAL A 90 7.01 -18.45 -4.94
C VAL A 90 6.13 -19.44 -5.69
N GLN A 91 6.73 -20.43 -6.36
CA GLN A 91 5.98 -21.53 -6.97
C GLN A 91 5.09 -22.23 -5.93
N ARG A 92 5.65 -22.62 -4.77
CA ARG A 92 4.89 -23.23 -3.67
C ARG A 92 3.76 -22.32 -3.17
N PHE A 93 4.04 -21.06 -2.88
CA PHE A 93 3.05 -20.07 -2.41
C PHE A 93 1.91 -19.88 -3.43
N VAL A 94 2.23 -19.64 -4.70
CA VAL A 94 1.23 -19.46 -5.77
C VAL A 94 0.42 -20.75 -5.96
N ALA A 95 1.03 -21.93 -5.95
CA ALA A 95 0.32 -23.20 -6.09
C ALA A 95 -0.61 -23.51 -4.90
N GLU A 96 -0.15 -23.32 -3.66
CA GLU A 96 -0.96 -23.51 -2.46
C GLU A 96 -2.17 -22.55 -2.42
N LYS A 97 -1.98 -21.29 -2.81
CA LYS A 97 -3.10 -20.34 -2.91
C LYS A 97 -3.99 -20.62 -4.13
N ALA A 98 -3.46 -21.10 -5.25
CA ALA A 98 -4.26 -21.51 -6.41
C ALA A 98 -5.15 -22.72 -6.10
N GLU A 99 -4.65 -23.73 -5.37
CA GLU A 99 -5.45 -24.87 -4.90
C GLU A 99 -6.61 -24.40 -3.99
N LEU A 100 -6.32 -23.48 -3.08
CA LEU A 100 -7.33 -22.90 -2.18
C LEU A 100 -8.38 -22.08 -2.95
N MET A 101 -7.94 -21.19 -3.83
CA MET A 101 -8.76 -20.12 -4.40
C MET A 101 -9.42 -20.50 -5.74
N ASN A 102 -8.96 -21.57 -6.39
CA ASN A 102 -9.47 -22.12 -7.66
C ASN A 102 -9.58 -21.10 -8.82
N PRO A 103 -8.47 -20.44 -9.21
CA PRO A 103 -8.47 -19.51 -10.33
C PRO A 103 -8.59 -20.23 -11.68
N ALA A 104 -9.16 -19.56 -12.68
CA ALA A 104 -9.32 -20.06 -14.06
C ALA A 104 -8.04 -19.96 -14.93
N GLY A 105 -6.91 -19.58 -14.34
CA GLY A 105 -5.62 -19.34 -14.99
C GLY A 105 -4.65 -18.65 -14.03
N ILE A 106 -3.36 -18.60 -14.36
CA ILE A 106 -2.36 -17.85 -13.60
C ILE A 106 -1.67 -16.87 -14.53
N PHE A 107 -1.68 -15.59 -14.17
CA PHE A 107 -1.03 -14.55 -14.92
C PHE A 107 0.21 -14.12 -14.13
N ILE A 108 1.38 -14.39 -14.71
CA ILE A 108 2.67 -13.83 -14.31
C ILE A 108 3.09 -12.85 -15.43
N CYS A 109 2.26 -11.82 -15.57
CA CYS A 109 2.67 -10.47 -15.20
C CYS A 109 4.04 -10.03 -15.75
N ASP A 110 4.13 -8.89 -16.42
CA ASP A 110 5.36 -8.37 -17.05
C ASP A 110 5.86 -7.01 -16.55
N GLY A 111 4.99 -6.05 -16.23
CA GLY A 111 5.35 -4.71 -15.75
C GLY A 111 5.97 -3.78 -16.79
N SER A 112 6.25 -4.32 -17.99
CA SER A 112 6.55 -3.54 -19.17
C SER A 112 5.47 -2.51 -19.49
N GLU A 113 5.80 -1.55 -20.36
CA GLU A 113 4.81 -0.56 -20.81
C GLU A 113 3.79 -1.17 -21.78
N LYS A 114 4.17 -2.25 -22.48
CA LYS A 114 3.23 -3.02 -23.31
C LYS A 114 2.11 -3.61 -22.44
N GLU A 115 2.46 -4.28 -21.34
CA GLU A 115 1.43 -4.86 -20.47
C GLU A 115 0.54 -3.80 -19.83
N TYR A 116 1.13 -2.67 -19.42
CA TYR A 116 0.36 -1.53 -18.91
C TYR A 116 -0.65 -1.04 -19.94
N GLN A 117 -0.24 -0.84 -21.19
CA GLN A 117 -1.17 -0.45 -22.26
C GLN A 117 -2.19 -1.55 -22.57
N ASP A 118 -1.76 -2.81 -22.69
CA ASP A 118 -2.63 -3.96 -22.98
C ASP A 118 -3.80 -4.01 -21.99
N ILE A 119 -3.55 -3.83 -20.68
CA ILE A 119 -4.62 -3.83 -19.67
C ILE A 119 -5.39 -2.49 -19.62
N ILE A 120 -4.74 -1.35 -19.83
CA ILE A 120 -5.42 -0.04 -19.92
C ILE A 120 -6.49 -0.06 -21.03
N ASP A 121 -6.13 -0.49 -22.25
CA ASP A 121 -7.03 -0.55 -23.40
C ASP A 121 -8.23 -1.47 -23.12
N LYS A 122 -7.93 -2.65 -22.57
CA LYS A 122 -8.90 -3.63 -22.07
C LYS A 122 -9.89 -3.09 -21.02
N LEU A 123 -9.48 -2.11 -20.21
CA LEU A 123 -10.36 -1.48 -19.20
C LEU A 123 -11.24 -0.39 -19.78
N VAL A 124 -10.73 0.32 -20.78
CA VAL A 124 -11.48 1.33 -21.52
C VAL A 124 -12.57 0.65 -22.36
N GLU A 125 -12.27 -0.48 -23.00
CA GLU A 125 -13.26 -1.34 -23.68
C GLU A 125 -14.39 -1.79 -22.74
N ARG A 126 -14.07 -2.03 -21.46
CA ARG A 126 -15.01 -2.45 -20.41
C ARG A 126 -15.83 -1.31 -19.78
N GLY A 127 -15.55 -0.05 -20.12
CA GLY A 127 -16.15 1.11 -19.44
C GLY A 127 -15.74 1.24 -17.97
N VAL A 128 -14.69 0.53 -17.56
CA VAL A 128 -14.16 0.50 -16.19
C VAL A 128 -13.21 1.67 -15.94
N LEU A 129 -12.44 2.04 -16.96
CA LEU A 129 -11.68 3.30 -17.01
C LEU A 129 -12.27 4.20 -18.08
N THR A 130 -12.50 5.47 -17.73
CA THR A 130 -12.82 6.52 -18.70
C THR A 130 -11.53 7.30 -19.03
N PRO A 131 -11.09 7.36 -20.31
CA PRO A 131 -9.94 8.18 -20.70
C PRO A 131 -10.24 9.67 -20.52
N LEU A 132 -9.39 10.37 -19.77
CA LEU A 132 -9.49 11.82 -19.56
C LEU A 132 -8.84 12.55 -20.74
N LYS A 133 -9.62 12.69 -21.82
CA LYS A 133 -9.20 13.17 -23.17
C LYS A 133 -8.45 14.51 -23.19
N ALA A 134 -8.55 15.32 -22.14
CA ALA A 134 -7.82 16.58 -22.03
C ALA A 134 -6.33 16.42 -21.64
N TYR A 135 -5.86 15.19 -21.38
CA TYR A 135 -4.53 14.88 -20.84
C TYR A 135 -3.88 13.65 -21.50
N GLU A 136 -2.55 13.52 -21.38
CA GLU A 136 -1.77 12.42 -21.96
C GLU A 136 -1.83 11.17 -21.03
N ASN A 137 -2.33 10.03 -21.52
CA ASN A 137 -2.31 8.75 -20.77
C ASN A 137 -2.94 8.81 -19.35
N ASN A 138 -4.03 9.57 -19.20
CA ASN A 138 -4.75 9.75 -17.93
C ASN A 138 -6.14 9.09 -17.95
N TYR A 139 -6.54 8.49 -16.84
CA TYR A 139 -7.77 7.70 -16.73
C TYR A 139 -8.53 7.97 -15.43
N LEU A 140 -9.85 7.79 -15.47
CA LEU A 140 -10.76 7.89 -14.33
C LEU A 140 -11.41 6.54 -14.03
N CYS A 141 -11.26 6.08 -12.78
CA CYS A 141 -12.03 4.99 -12.19
C CYS A 141 -13.14 5.56 -11.28
N ARG A 142 -14.36 5.02 -11.41
CA ARG A 142 -15.44 5.17 -10.43
C ARG A 142 -15.63 3.85 -9.67
N THR A 143 -15.81 3.88 -8.36
CA THR A 143 -15.97 2.70 -7.49
C THR A 143 -17.41 2.55 -6.99
N ASP A 144 -17.75 1.39 -6.45
CA ASP A 144 -18.96 1.25 -5.63
C ASP A 144 -18.93 2.27 -4.46
N PRO A 145 -20.02 3.02 -4.19
CA PRO A 145 -20.09 3.97 -3.06
C PRO A 145 -19.84 3.36 -1.67
N ARG A 146 -19.90 2.03 -1.54
CA ARG A 146 -19.61 1.29 -0.31
C ARG A 146 -18.13 0.94 -0.14
N ASP A 147 -17.29 1.17 -1.15
CA ASP A 147 -15.86 0.84 -1.18
C ASP A 147 -15.00 2.05 -1.58
N VAL A 148 -15.09 3.11 -0.77
CA VAL A 148 -14.55 4.46 -1.04
C VAL A 148 -13.50 4.94 -0.01
N ALA A 149 -13.18 4.11 0.98
CA ALA A 149 -12.32 4.47 2.11
C ALA A 149 -11.69 3.22 2.78
N ARG A 150 -10.80 3.45 3.75
CA ARG A 150 -10.29 2.38 4.63
C ARG A 150 -11.35 2.03 5.68
N VAL A 151 -11.62 0.73 5.84
CA VAL A 151 -12.61 0.22 6.81
C VAL A 151 -11.87 -0.23 8.07
N GLU A 152 -11.62 0.74 8.96
CA GLU A 152 -10.86 0.53 10.20
C GLU A 152 -11.57 -0.43 11.16
N SER A 153 -12.91 -0.52 11.09
CA SER A 153 -13.75 -1.50 11.80
C SER A 153 -13.59 -2.95 11.34
N LYS A 154 -12.96 -3.20 10.18
CA LYS A 154 -12.73 -4.53 9.58
C LYS A 154 -11.23 -4.78 9.31
N THR A 155 -10.35 -4.07 10.02
CA THR A 155 -8.89 -4.11 9.86
C THR A 155 -8.22 -4.70 11.10
N TRP A 156 -7.73 -5.93 11.00
CA TRP A 156 -7.32 -6.76 12.13
C TRP A 156 -5.81 -7.06 12.14
N MET A 157 -5.25 -7.13 13.34
CA MET A 157 -4.01 -7.83 13.64
C MET A 157 -4.36 -9.24 14.14
N VAL A 158 -3.63 -10.24 13.68
CA VAL A 158 -3.76 -11.63 14.12
C VAL A 158 -2.45 -12.02 14.78
N THR A 159 -2.48 -12.16 16.10
CA THR A 159 -1.38 -12.64 16.94
C THR A 159 -1.91 -13.72 17.87
N LYS A 160 -1.09 -14.71 18.20
CA LYS A 160 -1.44 -15.79 19.13
C LYS A 160 -1.90 -15.22 20.48
N ASP A 161 -1.08 -14.38 21.08
CA ASP A 161 -1.40 -13.67 22.31
C ASP A 161 -1.93 -12.26 21.99
N LYS A 162 -3.06 -11.89 22.61
CA LYS A 162 -3.81 -10.66 22.27
C LYS A 162 -3.01 -9.38 22.48
N TYR A 163 -2.23 -9.33 23.56
CA TYR A 163 -1.59 -8.10 24.00
C TYR A 163 -0.28 -7.78 23.26
N ASP A 164 0.16 -8.69 22.38
CA ASP A 164 1.25 -8.46 21.41
C ASP A 164 0.87 -7.41 20.35
N SER A 165 -0.44 -7.23 20.07
CA SER A 165 -0.94 -6.37 18.99
C SER A 165 -1.95 -5.30 19.41
N VAL A 166 -2.55 -5.38 20.61
CA VAL A 166 -3.39 -4.31 21.18
C VAL A 166 -3.11 -4.08 22.66
N CYS A 167 -3.06 -2.81 23.08
CA CYS A 167 -2.88 -2.45 24.49
C CYS A 167 -4.04 -2.95 25.37
N HIS A 168 -3.77 -3.17 26.67
CA HIS A 168 -4.81 -3.37 27.67
C HIS A 168 -5.77 -2.16 27.72
N THR A 169 -7.08 -2.43 27.68
CA THR A 169 -8.14 -1.44 27.87
C THR A 169 -9.00 -1.80 29.09
N PRO A 170 -9.50 -0.82 29.86
CA PRO A 170 -10.50 -1.08 30.90
C PRO A 170 -11.78 -1.69 30.33
N GLU A 171 -12.57 -2.34 31.18
CA GLU A 171 -13.88 -2.87 30.80
C GLU A 171 -14.81 -1.78 30.27
N GLY A 172 -15.57 -2.08 29.22
CA GLY A 172 -16.42 -1.11 28.51
C GLY A 172 -15.68 -0.11 27.60
N VAL A 173 -14.36 0.00 27.65
CA VAL A 173 -13.58 0.92 26.80
C VAL A 173 -13.21 0.26 25.48
N LYS A 174 -13.73 0.79 24.36
CA LYS A 174 -13.35 0.35 23.01
C LYS A 174 -11.87 0.70 22.73
N PRO A 175 -11.02 -0.24 22.27
CA PRO A 175 -9.65 0.06 21.89
C PRO A 175 -9.57 1.00 20.68
N ILE A 176 -8.58 1.88 20.69
CA ILE A 176 -8.33 2.89 19.65
C ILE A 176 -6.97 2.74 18.95
N MET A 177 -6.11 1.84 19.43
CA MET A 177 -4.77 1.59 18.88
C MET A 177 -4.77 0.58 17.73
N GLY A 178 -5.79 -0.27 17.64
CA GLY A 178 -5.91 -1.36 16.67
C GLY A 178 -7.04 -2.33 17.03
N GLN A 179 -7.25 -3.36 16.20
CA GLN A 179 -8.14 -4.49 16.47
C GLN A 179 -7.33 -5.79 16.49
N TRP A 180 -7.70 -6.73 17.36
CA TRP A 180 -7.11 -8.07 17.42
C TRP A 180 -8.17 -9.13 17.12
N MET A 181 -7.78 -10.17 16.38
CA MET A 181 -8.55 -11.38 16.09
C MET A 181 -7.69 -12.61 16.41
N SER A 182 -8.27 -13.62 17.06
CA SER A 182 -7.55 -14.86 17.37
C SER A 182 -7.28 -15.70 16.12
N GLU A 183 -6.25 -16.55 16.17
CA GLU A 183 -5.93 -17.50 15.10
C GLU A 183 -7.11 -18.43 14.78
N GLU A 184 -7.84 -18.88 15.82
CA GLU A 184 -9.03 -19.74 15.68
C GLU A 184 -10.21 -19.04 14.99
N GLN A 185 -10.44 -17.74 15.26
CA GLN A 185 -11.45 -16.97 14.54
C GLN A 185 -10.98 -16.68 13.11
N PHE A 186 -9.72 -16.27 12.95
CA PHE A 186 -9.15 -15.94 11.64
C PHE A 186 -9.22 -17.13 10.67
N ALA A 187 -8.93 -18.34 11.15
CA ALA A 187 -9.13 -19.59 10.41
C ALA A 187 -10.56 -19.75 9.86
N GLN A 188 -11.58 -19.48 10.68
CA GLN A 188 -12.99 -19.57 10.28
C GLN A 188 -13.36 -18.47 9.27
N GLU A 189 -12.87 -17.24 9.49
CA GLU A 189 -13.13 -16.10 8.60
C GLU A 189 -12.46 -16.31 7.22
N LEU A 190 -11.29 -16.96 7.17
CA LEU A 190 -10.64 -17.36 5.92
C LEU A 190 -11.41 -18.46 5.18
N ASP A 191 -11.72 -19.57 5.84
CA ASP A 191 -12.43 -20.69 5.21
C ASP A 191 -13.88 -20.33 4.79
N ALA A 192 -14.46 -19.26 5.35
CA ALA A 192 -15.73 -18.67 4.91
C ALA A 192 -15.64 -17.67 3.73
N ARG A 193 -14.43 -17.40 3.20
CA ARG A 193 -14.14 -16.38 2.17
C ARG A 193 -13.29 -16.86 1.01
N PHE A 194 -12.17 -17.52 1.28
CA PHE A 194 -11.12 -17.81 0.28
C PHE A 194 -11.27 -19.13 -0.49
N PRO A 195 -11.84 -20.23 0.06
CA PRO A 195 -12.09 -21.45 -0.71
C PRO A 195 -12.92 -21.19 -1.99
N GLY A 196 -12.31 -21.43 -3.15
CA GLY A 196 -12.92 -21.19 -4.46
C GLY A 196 -13.14 -19.73 -4.82
N CYS A 197 -12.56 -18.77 -4.09
CA CYS A 197 -12.93 -17.36 -4.21
C CYS A 197 -12.51 -16.67 -5.51
N MET A 198 -11.71 -17.32 -6.36
CA MET A 198 -11.24 -16.82 -7.65
C MET A 198 -11.84 -17.60 -8.83
N ALA A 199 -12.86 -18.43 -8.61
CA ALA A 199 -13.51 -19.20 -9.68
C ALA A 199 -13.94 -18.30 -10.86
N GLY A 200 -13.51 -18.69 -12.08
CA GLY A 200 -13.70 -17.92 -13.32
C GLY A 200 -12.65 -16.82 -13.58
N ARG A 201 -11.84 -16.46 -12.57
CA ARG A 201 -10.88 -15.35 -12.60
C ARG A 201 -9.42 -15.84 -12.51
N PRO A 202 -8.41 -15.17 -13.10
CA PRO A 202 -7.03 -15.61 -13.06
C PRO A 202 -6.38 -15.10 -11.77
N MET A 203 -5.40 -15.83 -11.26
CA MET A 203 -4.55 -15.32 -10.20
C MET A 203 -3.41 -14.51 -10.82
N TYR A 204 -3.41 -13.19 -10.59
CA TYR A 204 -2.30 -12.31 -10.97
C TYR A 204 -1.23 -12.37 -9.88
N VAL A 205 -0.01 -12.72 -10.29
CA VAL A 205 1.15 -12.90 -9.40
C VAL A 205 2.02 -11.64 -9.45
N VAL A 206 2.01 -10.89 -8.36
CA VAL A 206 2.45 -9.48 -8.30
C VAL A 206 3.71 -9.36 -7.45
N PRO A 207 4.91 -9.62 -7.98
CA PRO A 207 6.16 -9.26 -7.30
C PRO A 207 6.35 -7.74 -7.30
N PHE A 208 6.77 -7.20 -6.15
CA PHE A 208 7.06 -5.77 -6.03
C PHE A 208 8.16 -5.52 -4.98
N SER A 209 8.93 -4.45 -5.16
CA SER A 209 9.87 -3.94 -4.15
C SER A 209 9.33 -2.67 -3.51
N MET A 210 9.23 -2.71 -2.18
CA MET A 210 9.17 -1.52 -1.35
C MET A 210 10.61 -1.05 -1.09
N GLY A 211 10.90 0.21 -1.42
CA GLY A 211 12.24 0.78 -1.44
C GLY A 211 13.03 0.48 -2.73
N PRO A 212 14.12 1.21 -3.01
CA PRO A 212 14.96 1.03 -4.20
C PRO A 212 15.48 -0.41 -4.34
N ILE A 213 15.45 -0.98 -5.54
CA ILE A 213 15.81 -2.38 -5.76
C ILE A 213 17.28 -2.61 -5.34
N GLY A 214 17.51 -3.61 -4.48
CA GLY A 214 18.84 -3.91 -3.91
C GLY A 214 19.28 -3.03 -2.73
N GLY A 215 18.45 -2.08 -2.29
CA GLY A 215 18.75 -1.23 -1.12
C GLY A 215 18.69 -1.97 0.23
N PRO A 216 19.49 -1.57 1.23
CA PRO A 216 19.60 -2.26 2.53
C PRO A 216 18.31 -2.26 3.37
N LEU A 217 17.44 -1.27 3.20
CA LEU A 217 16.13 -1.21 3.86
C LEU A 217 15.00 -1.83 3.02
N SER A 218 15.24 -2.08 1.73
CA SER A 218 14.21 -2.48 0.78
C SER A 218 13.73 -3.91 1.04
N LYS A 219 12.43 -4.16 0.81
CA LYS A 219 11.79 -5.45 1.05
C LYS A 219 10.92 -5.83 -0.16
N ILE A 220 11.06 -7.08 -0.61
CA ILE A 220 10.27 -7.66 -1.70
C ILE A 220 8.98 -8.24 -1.12
N GLY A 221 7.85 -8.07 -1.83
CA GLY A 221 6.59 -8.77 -1.59
C GLY A 221 6.11 -9.51 -2.83
N ILE A 222 5.23 -10.50 -2.63
CA ILE A 222 4.35 -11.06 -3.67
C ILE A 222 2.92 -10.80 -3.21
N GLU A 223 2.15 -10.08 -4.00
CA GLU A 223 0.69 -9.97 -3.86
C GLU A 223 0.01 -10.97 -4.84
N LEU A 224 -1.17 -11.47 -4.48
CA LEU A 224 -1.99 -12.33 -5.32
C LEU A 224 -3.39 -11.73 -5.40
N THR A 225 -3.90 -11.48 -6.61
CA THR A 225 -5.20 -10.82 -6.81
C THR A 225 -5.95 -11.44 -8.00
N ASP A 226 -7.28 -11.51 -7.91
CA ASP A 226 -8.18 -12.12 -8.91
C ASP A 226 -8.96 -11.12 -9.74
N SER A 227 -8.63 -9.86 -9.56
CA SER A 227 -9.00 -8.80 -10.46
C SER A 227 -8.65 -9.22 -11.92
N ARG A 228 -9.58 -9.13 -12.89
CA ARG A 228 -9.46 -9.78 -14.21
C ARG A 228 -9.83 -8.87 -15.40
N VAL A 229 -9.23 -9.15 -16.57
CA VAL A 229 -9.85 -8.92 -17.88
C VAL A 229 -10.31 -10.22 -18.59
N ASP A 230 -11.52 -10.20 -19.18
CA ASP A 230 -12.14 -11.13 -20.16
C ASP A 230 -12.72 -12.46 -19.64
N ILE A 231 -13.88 -12.99 -20.06
CA ILE A 231 -14.65 -12.76 -21.31
C ILE A 231 -16.16 -12.47 -21.01
N ASP A 232 -16.56 -12.39 -19.74
CA ASP A 232 -17.98 -12.22 -19.34
C ASP A 232 -18.34 -10.73 -19.08
N PRO A 233 -19.56 -10.25 -19.43
CA PRO A 233 -20.07 -8.95 -18.99
C PRO A 233 -20.25 -8.80 -17.46
N GLU A 234 -20.38 -9.89 -16.68
CA GLU A 234 -20.51 -9.78 -15.23
C GLU A 234 -19.16 -9.84 -14.48
N THR A 235 -18.69 -8.66 -14.09
CA THR A 235 -17.81 -8.42 -12.92
C THR A 235 -16.39 -9.00 -12.98
N THR A 236 -15.50 -8.38 -13.76
CA THR A 236 -14.15 -8.02 -13.25
C THR A 236 -13.49 -6.89 -14.06
N CYS A 237 -12.40 -6.36 -13.49
CA CYS A 237 -11.94 -4.97 -13.57
C CYS A 237 -10.37 -5.00 -13.47
N SER A 238 -9.58 -3.90 -13.61
CA SER A 238 -8.06 -3.94 -13.56
C SER A 238 -7.08 -2.80 -12.97
N TYR A 239 -7.21 -2.25 -11.74
CA TYR A 239 -6.54 -1.08 -11.09
C TYR A 239 -5.55 -1.37 -9.96
N VAL A 240 -5.83 -2.28 -9.00
CA VAL A 240 -5.02 -2.43 -7.76
C VAL A 240 -3.55 -2.48 -8.14
N VAL A 241 -3.21 -3.31 -9.12
CA VAL A 241 -1.84 -3.44 -9.53
C VAL A 241 -1.40 -2.43 -10.62
N LEU A 242 -2.30 -1.77 -11.39
CA LEU A 242 -1.91 -0.55 -12.15
C LEU A 242 -1.37 0.50 -11.16
N CYS A 243 -2.09 0.68 -10.06
CA CYS A 243 -1.71 1.54 -8.95
C CYS A 243 -0.50 0.99 -8.19
N MET A 244 -0.28 -0.33 -8.07
CA MET A 244 0.99 -0.86 -7.55
C MET A 244 2.16 -0.60 -8.50
N LYS A 245 2.00 -0.61 -9.84
CA LYS A 245 3.06 -0.20 -10.79
C LYS A 245 3.46 1.26 -10.59
N ILE A 246 2.48 2.11 -10.28
CA ILE A 246 2.73 3.53 -9.99
C ILE A 246 3.30 3.73 -8.57
N MET A 247 2.80 2.99 -7.57
CA MET A 247 3.08 3.21 -6.15
C MET A 247 4.25 2.38 -5.59
N THR A 248 4.71 1.34 -6.28
CA THR A 248 5.77 0.43 -5.83
C THR A 248 6.70 0.07 -7.00
N ARG A 249 7.91 -0.43 -6.73
CA ARG A 249 8.84 -0.81 -7.81
C ARG A 249 8.50 -2.20 -8.32
N MET A 250 7.71 -2.22 -9.39
CA MET A 250 7.24 -3.42 -10.04
C MET A 250 8.00 -3.72 -11.33
N GLU A 251 8.60 -4.89 -11.38
CA GLU A 251 8.48 -5.73 -12.57
C GLU A 251 7.23 -6.60 -12.34
N LYS A 252 6.50 -7.00 -13.39
CA LYS A 252 5.37 -7.95 -13.36
C LYS A 252 4.03 -7.47 -12.71
N VAL A 253 3.05 -6.97 -13.51
CA VAL A 253 1.79 -6.23 -13.12
C VAL A 253 0.50 -7.04 -13.63
N ILE A 254 -0.83 -6.88 -13.40
CA ILE A 254 -1.83 -5.77 -13.26
C ILE A 254 -3.18 -6.25 -12.51
N ASN A 255 -4.15 -5.36 -12.14
CA ASN A 255 -5.66 -5.51 -11.93
C ASN A 255 -6.33 -5.02 -10.55
N HIS A 256 -7.60 -4.58 -10.10
CA HIS A 256 -9.07 -4.33 -10.54
C HIS A 256 -10.22 -5.11 -9.76
N TRP A 257 -10.76 -4.56 -8.64
CA TRP A 257 -12.20 -4.27 -8.31
C TRP A 257 -13.35 -5.20 -8.80
N PRO A 258 -13.41 -6.45 -8.33
CA PRO A 258 -14.58 -6.86 -7.57
C PRO A 258 -14.62 -6.13 -6.21
N CYS A 259 -15.79 -6.01 -5.59
CA CYS A 259 -15.88 -5.76 -4.15
C CYS A 259 -17.03 -6.58 -3.52
N ASN A 260 -16.93 -6.87 -2.23
CA ASN A 260 -17.93 -7.53 -1.42
C ASN A 260 -17.98 -6.82 -0.06
N PRO A 261 -18.66 -5.65 0.02
CA PRO A 261 -18.63 -4.76 1.19
C PRO A 261 -19.03 -5.45 2.50
N ASP A 262 -19.96 -6.42 2.41
CA ASP A 262 -20.44 -7.19 3.55
C ASP A 262 -19.33 -8.06 4.16
N LYS A 263 -18.65 -8.85 3.32
CA LYS A 263 -17.57 -9.78 3.73
C LYS A 263 -16.18 -9.15 3.86
N VAL A 264 -16.01 -7.83 3.70
CA VAL A 264 -14.69 -7.15 3.82
C VAL A 264 -13.90 -7.64 5.05
N MET A 265 -12.63 -7.94 4.85
CA MET A 265 -11.68 -8.27 5.92
C MET A 265 -10.26 -7.92 5.46
N ILE A 266 -9.51 -7.18 6.27
CA ILE A 266 -8.08 -6.92 6.04
C ILE A 266 -7.29 -7.35 7.28
N ALA A 267 -6.65 -8.51 7.22
CA ALA A 267 -5.94 -9.14 8.33
C ALA A 267 -4.41 -9.16 8.12
N HIS A 268 -3.66 -9.01 9.20
CA HIS A 268 -2.20 -8.91 9.20
C HIS A 268 -1.63 -9.90 10.21
N ARG A 269 -0.70 -10.75 9.77
CA ARG A 269 0.01 -11.73 10.60
C ARG A 269 1.49 -11.33 10.67
N PRO A 270 1.92 -10.58 11.70
CA PRO A 270 3.25 -10.00 11.73
C PRO A 270 4.38 -11.04 11.87
N VAL A 271 4.13 -12.14 12.61
CA VAL A 271 5.12 -13.21 12.85
C VAL A 271 5.39 -14.01 11.57
N GLU A 272 4.33 -14.40 10.88
CA GLU A 272 4.37 -15.16 9.62
C GLU A 272 4.61 -14.27 8.40
N ARG A 273 4.47 -12.95 8.58
CA ARG A 273 4.64 -11.87 7.59
C ARG A 273 3.63 -11.98 6.43
N GLU A 274 2.44 -12.52 6.71
CA GLU A 274 1.31 -12.60 5.77
C GLU A 274 0.38 -11.38 5.88
N ILE A 275 -0.24 -11.01 4.75
CA ILE A 275 -1.34 -10.05 4.66
C ILE A 275 -2.47 -10.74 3.89
N TRP A 276 -3.67 -10.74 4.46
CA TRP A 276 -4.86 -11.33 3.84
C TRP A 276 -5.94 -10.26 3.70
N SER A 277 -6.27 -9.88 2.47
CA SER A 277 -7.33 -8.90 2.19
C SER A 277 -8.44 -9.54 1.35
N TYR A 278 -9.68 -9.21 1.67
CA TYR A 278 -10.87 -9.71 0.98
C TYR A 278 -11.94 -8.63 0.88
N GLY A 279 -12.67 -8.61 -0.24
CA GLY A 279 -13.93 -7.87 -0.40
C GLY A 279 -13.81 -6.35 -0.57
N SER A 280 -12.62 -5.76 -0.53
CA SER A 280 -12.41 -4.33 -0.81
C SER A 280 -11.32 -4.16 -1.85
N GLY A 281 -11.62 -3.42 -2.91
CA GLY A 281 -10.64 -2.93 -3.86
C GLY A 281 -9.99 -1.61 -3.44
N TYR A 282 -10.51 -0.91 -2.42
CA TYR A 282 -10.09 0.47 -2.14
C TYR A 282 -8.68 0.63 -1.57
N GLY A 283 -7.74 1.07 -2.43
CA GLY A 283 -6.50 1.77 -2.06
C GLY A 283 -5.74 1.14 -0.89
N GLY A 284 -5.81 1.74 0.30
CA GLY A 284 -5.11 1.24 1.49
C GLY A 284 -5.59 -0.11 2.05
N ASN A 285 -6.61 -0.73 1.44
CA ASN A 285 -7.11 -2.08 1.74
C ASN A 285 -6.60 -3.13 0.75
N SER A 286 -6.22 -2.72 -0.47
CA SER A 286 -5.90 -3.61 -1.61
C SER A 286 -4.48 -3.45 -2.13
N LEU A 287 -3.93 -2.24 -2.14
CA LEU A 287 -2.53 -1.94 -2.42
C LEU A 287 -1.71 -2.44 -1.22
N LEU A 288 -1.45 -3.75 -1.14
CA LEU A 288 -0.97 -4.36 0.09
C LEU A 288 0.42 -3.83 0.45
N GLY A 289 1.22 -3.44 -0.54
CA GLY A 289 2.48 -2.70 -0.35
C GLY A 289 2.34 -1.43 0.50
N LYS A 290 1.25 -0.65 0.35
CA LYS A 290 1.15 0.71 0.91
C LYS A 290 0.90 0.75 2.42
N LYS A 291 -0.31 0.46 2.90
CA LYS A 291 -0.63 0.57 4.34
C LYS A 291 -0.52 -0.75 5.10
N CYS A 292 -0.79 -1.88 4.44
CA CYS A 292 -0.75 -3.19 5.07
C CYS A 292 0.70 -3.65 5.30
N PHE A 293 1.54 -3.59 4.26
CA PHE A 293 2.96 -3.89 4.36
C PHE A 293 3.73 -2.71 4.94
N ALA A 294 3.88 -1.60 4.20
CA ALA A 294 4.86 -0.57 4.54
C ALA A 294 4.57 0.29 5.78
N LEU A 295 3.46 0.04 6.49
CA LEU A 295 3.30 0.44 7.89
C LEU A 295 3.09 -0.77 8.82
N ARG A 296 1.99 -1.53 8.70
CA ARG A 296 1.59 -2.49 9.76
C ARG A 296 2.52 -3.70 9.91
N ILE A 297 2.91 -4.35 8.81
CA ILE A 297 3.92 -5.42 8.87
C ILE A 297 5.32 -4.82 9.02
N ALA A 298 5.61 -3.71 8.33
CA ALA A 298 6.93 -3.08 8.35
C ALA A 298 7.35 -2.55 9.73
N CYS A 299 6.44 -2.05 10.59
CA CYS A 299 6.82 -1.61 11.94
C CYS A 299 7.17 -2.78 12.87
N ASN A 300 6.55 -3.95 12.68
CA ASN A 300 6.93 -5.18 13.39
C ASN A 300 8.32 -5.66 12.93
N ILE A 301 8.54 -5.70 11.62
CA ILE A 301 9.87 -6.03 11.04
C ILE A 301 10.93 -4.99 11.45
N GLY A 302 10.55 -3.71 11.58
CA GLY A 302 11.41 -2.64 12.07
C GLY A 302 11.83 -2.84 13.52
N TYR A 303 10.87 -3.16 14.39
CA TYR A 303 11.13 -3.50 15.79
C TYR A 303 12.06 -4.73 15.92
N ASP A 304 11.82 -5.81 15.14
CA ASP A 304 12.69 -7.01 15.08
C ASP A 304 14.14 -6.70 14.64
N GLU A 305 14.33 -5.71 13.74
CA GLU A 305 15.57 -5.50 12.99
C GLU A 305 16.27 -4.14 13.29
N GLY A 306 15.78 -3.40 14.29
CA GLY A 306 16.31 -2.10 14.72
C GLY A 306 16.15 -0.97 13.67
N TRP A 307 14.93 -0.75 13.18
CA TRP A 307 14.55 0.37 12.30
C TRP A 307 13.07 0.77 12.45
N MET A 308 12.67 1.92 11.89
CA MET A 308 11.35 2.54 12.06
C MET A 308 10.56 2.60 10.74
N ALA A 309 9.24 2.45 10.80
CA ALA A 309 8.36 2.40 9.62
C ALA A 309 7.14 3.31 9.83
N GLU A 310 7.34 4.60 9.57
CA GLU A 310 6.49 5.68 10.10
C GLU A 310 5.58 6.32 9.04
N HIS A 311 4.47 6.90 9.51
CA HIS A 311 3.45 7.56 8.68
C HIS A 311 3.87 8.98 8.21
N MET A 312 5.13 9.13 7.79
CA MET A 312 5.80 10.41 7.56
C MET A 312 6.01 10.73 6.08
N LEU A 313 5.91 12.01 5.72
CA LEU A 313 6.56 12.52 4.51
C LEU A 313 8.09 12.62 4.73
N ILE A 314 8.85 12.72 3.65
CA ILE A 314 10.27 13.08 3.64
C ILE A 314 10.47 14.20 2.61
N MET A 315 11.09 15.31 3.01
CA MET A 315 11.45 16.40 2.11
C MET A 315 12.83 16.99 2.42
N GLY A 316 13.55 17.42 1.37
CA GLY A 316 14.74 18.24 1.46
C GLY A 316 14.38 19.72 1.40
N ILE A 317 14.97 20.52 2.28
CA ILE A 317 14.82 21.98 2.34
C ILE A 317 16.19 22.62 2.12
N THR A 318 16.36 23.40 1.06
CA THR A 318 17.56 24.22 0.82
C THR A 318 17.33 25.65 1.30
N ASN A 319 18.26 26.20 2.08
CA ASN A 319 18.24 27.61 2.48
C ASN A 319 18.87 28.53 1.39
N PRO A 320 18.77 29.87 1.52
CA PRO A 320 19.33 30.82 0.55
C PRO A 320 20.87 30.80 0.41
N GLU A 321 21.59 30.12 1.30
CA GLU A 321 23.05 29.96 1.26
C GLU A 321 23.46 28.69 0.49
N GLY A 322 22.49 27.84 0.11
CA GLY A 322 22.73 26.54 -0.53
C GLY A 322 22.85 25.36 0.43
N HIS A 323 22.66 25.57 1.74
CA HIS A 323 22.67 24.49 2.73
C HIS A 323 21.35 23.70 2.70
N GLU A 324 21.41 22.40 2.41
CA GLU A 324 20.25 21.50 2.38
C GLU A 324 20.14 20.66 3.66
N ARG A 325 18.90 20.48 4.13
CA ARG A 325 18.52 19.70 5.33
C ARG A 325 17.30 18.85 5.01
N PHE A 326 17.27 17.57 5.41
CA PHE A 326 16.09 16.73 5.24
C PHE A 326 15.29 16.66 6.54
N VAL A 327 13.97 16.70 6.40
CA VAL A 327 13.03 16.56 7.52
C VAL A 327 11.97 15.51 7.19
N ALA A 328 11.53 14.79 8.23
CA ALA A 328 10.39 13.91 8.17
C ALA A 328 9.19 14.56 8.91
N ALA A 329 7.95 14.33 8.47
CA ALA A 329 6.78 14.87 9.18
C ALA A 329 5.57 13.93 9.23
N ALA A 330 5.12 13.59 10.45
CA ALA A 330 3.98 12.72 10.72
C ALA A 330 2.70 13.54 10.99
N PHE A 331 1.97 13.87 9.93
CA PHE A 331 0.60 14.38 10.04
C PHE A 331 -0.43 13.29 9.65
N PRO A 332 -1.62 13.27 10.27
CA PRO A 332 -2.65 12.30 9.91
C PRO A 332 -3.17 12.41 8.48
N SER A 333 -3.93 11.41 8.07
CA SER A 333 -4.54 11.35 6.73
C SER A 333 -5.37 12.60 6.44
N ALA A 334 -5.15 13.20 5.27
CA ALA A 334 -5.72 14.50 4.85
C ALA A 334 -5.38 15.70 5.77
N CYS A 335 -4.31 15.63 6.57
CA CYS A 335 -3.78 16.75 7.36
C CYS A 335 -2.55 17.43 6.69
N GLY A 336 -2.49 17.42 5.35
CA GLY A 336 -1.58 18.28 4.59
C GLY A 336 -0.17 17.74 4.29
N LYS A 337 0.13 16.45 4.53
CA LYS A 337 1.46 15.89 4.23
C LYS A 337 1.89 16.15 2.78
N THR A 338 1.05 15.80 1.80
CA THR A 338 1.32 16.04 0.37
C THR A 338 1.56 17.51 0.04
N ASN A 339 0.85 18.45 0.68
CA ASN A 339 1.04 19.88 0.50
C ASN A 339 2.36 20.39 1.09
N LEU A 340 2.81 19.84 2.24
CA LEU A 340 4.08 20.23 2.85
C LEU A 340 5.26 19.61 2.09
N ALA A 341 5.19 18.32 1.76
CA ALA A 341 6.23 17.61 1.01
C ALA A 341 6.51 18.25 -0.36
N MET A 342 5.46 18.75 -1.01
CA MET A 342 5.52 19.39 -2.33
C MET A 342 5.37 20.92 -2.26
N LEU A 343 5.73 21.55 -1.14
CA LEU A 343 5.52 22.98 -0.90
C LEU A 343 6.29 23.84 -1.92
N GLU A 344 5.62 24.83 -2.51
CA GLU A 344 6.28 25.95 -3.18
C GLU A 344 6.57 27.05 -2.13
N PRO A 345 7.85 27.39 -1.83
CA PRO A 345 8.16 28.34 -0.77
C PRO A 345 7.81 29.78 -1.14
N THR A 346 7.02 30.45 -0.30
CA THR A 346 6.71 31.88 -0.43
C THR A 346 7.83 32.82 0.02
N ILE A 347 8.90 32.27 0.63
CA ILE A 347 10.06 33.03 1.13
C ILE A 347 11.18 32.95 0.07
N PRO A 348 11.63 34.08 -0.50
CA PRO A 348 12.67 34.09 -1.54
C PRO A 348 13.97 33.38 -1.11
N GLY A 349 14.59 32.69 -2.05
CA GLY A 349 15.85 31.95 -1.85
C GLY A 349 15.71 30.58 -1.18
N TRP A 350 14.56 30.28 -0.55
CA TRP A 350 14.29 28.94 -0.03
C TRP A 350 13.80 28.00 -1.13
N LYS A 351 14.12 26.72 -1.00
CA LYS A 351 13.71 25.65 -1.92
C LYS A 351 13.27 24.42 -1.14
N VAL A 352 12.24 23.75 -1.63
CA VAL A 352 11.78 22.45 -1.12
C VAL A 352 11.82 21.43 -2.25
N ARG A 353 12.09 20.18 -1.89
CA ARG A 353 12.06 19.02 -2.79
C ARG A 353 11.49 17.79 -2.08
N VAL A 354 10.59 17.07 -2.74
CA VAL A 354 9.94 15.86 -2.20
C VAL A 354 10.84 14.63 -2.36
N VAL A 355 10.94 13.81 -1.31
CA VAL A 355 11.47 12.44 -1.38
C VAL A 355 10.33 11.42 -1.30
N GLY A 356 9.34 11.68 -0.43
CA GLY A 356 8.08 10.92 -0.33
C GLY A 356 7.03 11.72 0.45
N ASP A 357 5.74 11.43 0.26
CA ASP A 357 4.65 12.23 0.86
C ASP A 357 3.86 11.53 1.98
N ASP A 358 4.02 10.21 2.15
CA ASP A 358 3.11 9.41 3.00
C ASP A 358 3.76 8.36 3.92
N ILE A 359 4.91 7.79 3.55
CA ILE A 359 5.62 6.75 4.33
C ILE A 359 7.13 7.01 4.34
N ALA A 360 7.77 6.80 5.48
CA ALA A 360 9.22 6.80 5.64
C ALA A 360 9.69 5.50 6.32
N TRP A 361 10.68 4.83 5.74
CA TRP A 361 11.43 3.76 6.41
C TRP A 361 12.79 4.29 6.83
N MET A 362 13.10 4.24 8.12
CA MET A 362 14.22 4.99 8.70
C MET A 362 15.11 4.12 9.60
N LYS A 363 16.43 4.21 9.45
CA LYS A 363 17.42 3.47 10.25
C LYS A 363 18.65 4.32 10.55
N PHE A 364 19.23 4.16 11.73
CA PHE A 364 20.52 4.76 12.05
C PHE A 364 21.64 4.08 11.24
N GLY A 365 22.47 4.88 10.57
CA GLY A 365 23.67 4.43 9.87
C GLY A 365 24.86 4.26 10.82
N ASP A 366 25.95 3.70 10.30
CA ASP A 366 27.20 3.46 11.06
C ASP A 366 27.89 4.77 11.50
N ASP A 367 27.50 5.92 10.93
CA ASP A 367 27.94 7.26 11.34
C ASP A 367 27.08 7.87 12.48
N GLY A 368 26.05 7.15 12.94
CA GLY A 368 25.11 7.59 13.96
C GLY A 368 23.98 8.51 13.47
N ARG A 369 23.88 8.82 12.16
CA ARG A 369 22.77 9.64 11.62
C ARG A 369 21.57 8.77 11.26
N LEU A 370 20.37 9.34 11.40
CA LEU A 370 19.13 8.69 10.97
C LEU A 370 18.95 8.86 9.45
N TYR A 371 19.02 7.78 8.69
CA TYR A 371 18.75 7.78 7.26
C TYR A 371 17.33 7.31 6.97
N ALA A 372 16.66 7.93 5.99
CA ALA A 372 15.31 7.58 5.56
C ALA A 372 15.23 7.31 4.05
N ILE A 373 14.48 6.27 3.66
CA ILE A 373 14.01 6.07 2.28
C ILE A 373 12.50 6.28 2.19
N ASN A 374 12.04 6.75 1.03
CA ASN A 374 10.65 6.55 0.61
C ASN A 374 10.53 5.11 0.08
N PRO A 375 9.71 4.23 0.68
CA PRO A 375 9.52 2.89 0.16
C PRO A 375 8.64 2.86 -1.11
N GLU A 376 7.86 3.90 -1.38
CA GLU A 376 6.94 3.99 -2.51
C GLU A 376 7.65 4.49 -3.79
N ALA A 377 6.96 4.39 -4.93
CA ALA A 377 7.39 4.85 -6.26
C ALA A 377 6.49 5.96 -6.85
N GLY A 378 5.41 6.31 -6.16
CA GLY A 378 4.36 7.22 -6.62
C GLY A 378 3.66 7.94 -5.48
N PHE A 379 2.71 8.81 -5.84
CA PHE A 379 1.88 9.56 -4.90
C PHE A 379 0.42 9.14 -5.04
N PHE A 380 -0.22 8.81 -3.91
CA PHE A 380 -1.65 8.46 -3.82
C PHE A 380 -2.42 9.59 -3.13
N GLY A 381 -2.31 10.80 -3.65
CA GLY A 381 -2.76 12.03 -2.99
C GLY A 381 -4.29 12.18 -2.98
N VAL A 382 -4.79 12.95 -2.01
CA VAL A 382 -6.20 13.35 -1.93
C VAL A 382 -6.46 14.43 -2.99
N ALA A 383 -7.43 14.20 -3.88
CA ALA A 383 -7.74 15.16 -4.94
C ALA A 383 -8.45 16.43 -4.42
N PRO A 384 -9.57 16.37 -3.65
CA PRO A 384 -10.31 17.56 -3.26
C PRO A 384 -9.48 18.53 -2.41
N GLY A 385 -9.51 19.82 -2.76
CA GLY A 385 -8.66 20.85 -2.17
C GLY A 385 -7.24 20.94 -2.74
N THR A 386 -6.84 20.06 -3.67
CA THR A 386 -5.66 20.27 -4.53
C THR A 386 -6.01 21.28 -5.63
N SER A 387 -5.11 22.22 -5.90
CA SER A 387 -5.29 23.34 -6.83
C SER A 387 -3.93 23.97 -7.12
N ASN A 388 -3.82 24.76 -8.18
CA ASN A 388 -2.64 25.59 -8.48
C ASN A 388 -2.34 26.62 -7.36
N LYS A 389 -3.31 26.92 -6.48
CA LYS A 389 -3.13 27.77 -5.30
C LYS A 389 -2.62 27.00 -4.07
N THR A 390 -2.93 25.71 -3.94
CA THR A 390 -2.69 24.93 -2.70
C THR A 390 -1.62 23.84 -2.84
N ASN A 391 -1.37 23.37 -4.06
CA ASN A 391 -0.25 22.48 -4.42
C ASN A 391 -0.06 22.45 -5.95
N PRO A 392 0.52 23.49 -6.58
CA PRO A 392 0.80 23.50 -8.02
C PRO A 392 1.76 22.38 -8.45
N MET A 393 2.60 21.90 -7.53
CA MET A 393 3.54 20.81 -7.80
C MET A 393 2.80 19.46 -7.94
N ALA A 394 1.76 19.20 -7.15
CA ALA A 394 0.86 18.06 -7.37
C ALA A 394 0.08 18.21 -8.68
N MET A 395 -0.47 19.41 -8.96
CA MET A 395 -1.17 19.69 -10.22
C MET A 395 -0.30 19.33 -11.43
N ALA A 396 0.97 19.75 -11.45
CA ALA A 396 1.92 19.40 -12.49
C ALA A 396 2.24 17.88 -12.53
N SER A 397 2.34 17.23 -11.37
CA SER A 397 2.71 15.80 -11.25
C SER A 397 1.74 14.84 -11.94
N PHE A 398 0.44 15.19 -12.01
CA PHE A 398 -0.62 14.34 -12.57
C PHE A 398 -1.18 14.79 -13.92
N GLN A 399 -0.50 15.70 -14.63
CA GLN A 399 -0.91 16.09 -15.99
C GLN A 399 -0.81 14.95 -17.02
N LYS A 400 -0.16 13.84 -16.66
CA LYS A 400 -0.10 12.63 -17.49
C LYS A 400 0.19 11.34 -16.73
N ASN A 401 0.04 10.19 -17.39
CA ASN A 401 0.35 8.86 -16.87
C ASN A 401 -0.28 8.56 -15.48
N SER A 402 -1.48 9.08 -15.23
CA SER A 402 -2.09 9.14 -13.89
C SER A 402 -3.51 8.60 -13.85
N ILE A 403 -3.83 7.89 -12.77
CA ILE A 403 -5.13 7.25 -12.54
C ILE A 403 -5.86 7.99 -11.42
N PHE A 404 -6.97 8.63 -11.77
CA PHE A 404 -7.87 9.30 -10.85
C PHE A 404 -8.97 8.35 -10.38
N THR A 405 -9.43 8.53 -9.14
CA THR A 405 -10.42 7.64 -8.49
C THR A 405 -11.50 8.48 -7.82
N ASN A 406 -12.76 8.31 -8.24
CA ASN A 406 -13.94 9.00 -7.71
C ASN A 406 -13.88 10.54 -7.75
N VAL A 407 -13.15 11.11 -8.72
CA VAL A 407 -13.33 12.53 -9.11
C VAL A 407 -14.45 12.62 -10.15
N ALA A 408 -14.89 13.84 -10.47
CA ALA A 408 -15.78 14.07 -11.61
C ALA A 408 -14.99 14.21 -12.92
N GLU A 409 -15.69 14.15 -14.05
CA GLU A 409 -15.17 14.58 -15.36
C GLU A 409 -16.05 15.68 -15.98
N THR A 410 -15.45 16.60 -16.72
CA THR A 410 -16.19 17.55 -17.59
C THR A 410 -16.50 16.88 -18.94
N ALA A 411 -17.49 17.37 -19.68
CA ALA A 411 -17.80 16.89 -21.03
C ALA A 411 -16.60 16.94 -22.01
N ASP A 412 -15.60 17.80 -21.77
CA ASP A 412 -14.36 17.89 -22.54
C ASP A 412 -13.31 16.83 -22.15
N GLY A 413 -13.59 15.98 -21.15
CA GLY A 413 -12.68 14.95 -20.65
C GLY A 413 -11.61 15.48 -19.69
N GLU A 414 -11.90 16.54 -18.92
CA GLU A 414 -11.04 17.03 -17.85
C GLU A 414 -11.48 16.46 -16.50
N TYR A 415 -10.57 16.23 -15.54
CA TYR A 415 -10.95 15.96 -14.15
C TYR A 415 -11.58 17.19 -13.50
N PHE A 416 -12.47 16.99 -12.53
CA PHE A 416 -13.01 18.06 -11.67
C PHE A 416 -13.25 17.60 -10.22
N TRP A 417 -13.03 18.53 -9.28
CA TRP A 417 -13.36 18.43 -7.85
C TRP A 417 -13.49 19.83 -7.24
N GLU A 418 -14.09 19.89 -6.04
CA GLU A 418 -14.32 21.13 -5.31
C GLU A 418 -13.01 21.89 -5.03
N GLY A 419 -12.96 23.16 -5.44
CA GLY A 419 -11.79 24.03 -5.39
C GLY A 419 -11.17 24.36 -6.75
N LEU A 420 -11.53 23.64 -7.83
CA LEU A 420 -11.04 23.90 -9.19
C LEU A 420 -11.89 24.91 -9.99
N GLU A 421 -12.94 25.48 -9.39
CA GLU A 421 -13.91 26.35 -10.09
C GLU A 421 -13.23 27.56 -10.73
N LYS A 422 -12.25 28.16 -10.04
CA LYS A 422 -11.45 29.27 -10.54
C LYS A 422 -10.62 28.88 -11.76
N GLU A 423 -10.00 27.72 -11.72
CA GLU A 423 -9.05 27.26 -12.74
C GLU A 423 -9.78 26.83 -14.01
N LEU A 424 -10.94 26.16 -13.87
CA LEU A 424 -11.83 25.83 -14.97
C LEU A 424 -12.34 27.10 -15.67
N LYS A 425 -12.70 28.13 -14.88
CA LYS A 425 -13.13 29.44 -15.38
C LYS A 425 -12.02 30.18 -16.13
N GLU A 426 -10.81 30.24 -15.56
CA GLU A 426 -9.66 30.92 -16.17
C GLU A 426 -9.17 30.18 -17.43
N LYS A 427 -9.10 28.84 -17.40
CA LYS A 427 -8.69 28.01 -18.55
C LYS A 427 -9.65 28.12 -19.74
N LYS A 428 -10.96 28.24 -19.48
CA LYS A 428 -11.99 28.35 -20.54
C LYS A 428 -12.37 29.81 -20.88
N ASN A 429 -11.89 30.79 -20.11
CA ASN A 429 -12.18 32.22 -20.27
C ASN A 429 -13.70 32.53 -20.30
N ILE A 430 -14.42 32.06 -19.29
CA ILE A 430 -15.89 32.11 -19.19
C ILE A 430 -16.40 32.94 -17.99
N THR A 431 -17.68 33.32 -18.03
CA THR A 431 -18.37 33.97 -16.90
C THR A 431 -18.74 32.98 -15.80
N ASP A 432 -19.07 33.49 -14.59
CA ASP A 432 -19.58 32.67 -13.49
C ASP A 432 -20.95 32.04 -13.77
N GLU A 433 -21.69 32.53 -14.77
CA GLU A 433 -22.96 31.95 -15.21
C GLU A 433 -22.72 30.77 -16.16
N GLN A 434 -21.82 30.95 -17.15
CA GLN A 434 -21.37 29.89 -18.04
C GLN A 434 -20.66 28.75 -17.29
N LEU A 435 -19.92 29.07 -16.23
CA LEU A 435 -19.27 28.08 -15.36
C LEU A 435 -20.29 27.10 -14.72
N ARG A 436 -21.51 27.57 -14.42
CA ARG A 436 -22.62 26.72 -13.90
C ARG A 436 -23.37 25.97 -15.00
N GLN A 437 -23.04 26.20 -16.27
CA GLN A 437 -23.64 25.55 -17.43
C GLN A 437 -22.71 24.49 -18.06
N ILE A 438 -21.52 24.27 -17.49
CA ILE A 438 -20.65 23.15 -17.89
C ILE A 438 -21.29 21.83 -17.43
N GLU A 439 -21.57 20.95 -18.38
CA GLU A 439 -21.95 19.57 -18.06
C GLU A 439 -20.77 18.82 -17.43
N ILE A 440 -20.99 18.30 -16.23
CA ILE A 440 -20.05 17.48 -15.46
C ILE A 440 -20.72 16.14 -15.15
N ILE A 441 -19.96 15.05 -15.19
CA ILE A 441 -20.41 13.74 -14.70
C ILE A 441 -19.72 13.49 -13.36
N ASN A 442 -20.49 13.44 -12.28
CA ASN A 442 -19.98 13.28 -10.93
C ASN A 442 -19.32 11.90 -10.71
N TRP A 443 -18.77 11.70 -9.51
CA TRP A 443 -18.12 10.44 -9.13
C TRP A 443 -19.06 9.22 -9.06
N LEU A 444 -20.38 9.43 -9.00
CA LEU A 444 -21.41 8.38 -9.05
C LEU A 444 -21.82 8.02 -10.49
N GLY A 445 -21.39 8.79 -11.49
CA GLY A 445 -21.78 8.63 -12.90
C GLY A 445 -23.02 9.43 -13.32
N GLU A 446 -23.49 10.34 -12.47
CA GLU A 446 -24.69 11.16 -12.70
C GLU A 446 -24.34 12.53 -13.29
N LYS A 447 -25.27 13.15 -14.02
CA LYS A 447 -25.12 14.55 -14.47
C LYS A 447 -25.16 15.50 -13.27
N TRP A 448 -24.25 16.47 -13.25
CA TRP A 448 -24.08 17.48 -12.20
C TRP A 448 -23.56 18.79 -12.79
N HIS A 449 -23.84 19.92 -12.15
CA HIS A 449 -23.34 21.25 -12.51
C HIS A 449 -22.84 21.99 -11.27
N ILE A 450 -21.98 22.99 -11.48
CA ILE A 450 -21.40 23.79 -10.38
C ILE A 450 -22.49 24.60 -9.67
N GLY A 451 -22.96 24.07 -8.53
CA GLY A 451 -24.03 24.64 -7.71
C GLY A 451 -25.20 23.68 -7.44
N ASP A 452 -25.24 22.53 -8.11
CA ASP A 452 -26.19 21.45 -7.82
C ASP A 452 -25.89 20.82 -6.44
N GLU A 453 -26.89 20.17 -5.84
CA GLU A 453 -26.73 19.52 -4.53
C GLU A 453 -25.69 18.38 -4.55
N GLY A 454 -25.19 18.02 -3.37
CA GLY A 454 -24.20 16.94 -3.21
C GLY A 454 -22.74 17.39 -3.45
N LYS A 455 -21.98 16.54 -4.14
CA LYS A 455 -20.55 16.72 -4.45
C LYS A 455 -20.20 16.11 -5.80
N ALA A 456 -19.35 16.82 -6.56
CA ALA A 456 -18.85 16.35 -7.84
C ALA A 456 -17.86 15.20 -7.64
N ALA A 457 -16.92 15.36 -6.70
CA ALA A 457 -15.94 14.34 -6.34
C ALA A 457 -16.23 13.75 -4.96
N HIS A 458 -15.85 12.49 -4.74
CA HIS A 458 -15.91 11.90 -3.40
C HIS A 458 -14.93 12.65 -2.47
N PRO A 459 -15.26 12.97 -1.19
CA PRO A 459 -14.35 13.69 -0.29
C PRO A 459 -13.01 12.99 0.01
N ASN A 460 -12.89 11.70 -0.32
CA ASN A 460 -11.65 10.90 -0.27
C ASN A 460 -11.29 10.33 -1.66
N SER A 461 -11.65 11.04 -2.72
CA SER A 461 -11.18 10.78 -4.09
C SER A 461 -9.68 11.04 -4.21
N ARG A 462 -9.06 10.39 -5.20
CA ARG A 462 -7.61 10.22 -5.27
C ARG A 462 -7.05 10.50 -6.66
N PHE A 463 -5.82 10.95 -6.70
CA PHE A 463 -4.94 10.79 -7.86
C PHE A 463 -3.84 9.78 -7.52
N THR A 464 -3.46 8.99 -8.51
CA THR A 464 -2.33 8.06 -8.45
C THR A 464 -1.36 8.44 -9.55
N ALA A 465 -0.19 8.98 -9.19
CA ALA A 465 0.76 9.57 -10.14
C ALA A 465 2.22 9.12 -9.85
N PRO A 466 3.04 8.80 -10.86
CA PRO A 466 4.43 8.37 -10.65
C PRO A 466 5.29 9.49 -10.05
N ALA A 467 6.11 9.19 -9.04
CA ALA A 467 6.75 10.24 -8.23
C ALA A 467 7.79 11.04 -9.03
N GLY A 468 8.47 10.40 -9.98
CA GLY A 468 9.41 11.04 -10.90
C GLY A 468 8.81 12.11 -11.83
N GLN A 469 7.48 12.26 -11.89
CA GLN A 469 6.83 13.35 -12.63
C GLN A 469 6.72 14.65 -11.84
N CYS A 470 7.00 14.66 -10.53
CA CYS A 470 6.92 15.88 -9.74
C CYS A 470 8.06 16.85 -10.11
N PRO A 471 7.79 18.12 -10.46
CA PRO A 471 8.83 19.08 -10.86
C PRO A 471 9.90 19.33 -9.78
N ILE A 472 9.58 19.04 -8.52
CA ILE A 472 10.48 19.17 -7.37
C ILE A 472 10.82 17.82 -6.71
N ILE A 473 10.75 16.70 -7.44
CA ILE A 473 11.30 15.43 -6.97
C ILE A 473 12.79 15.59 -6.63
N HIS A 474 13.22 15.05 -5.49
CA HIS A 474 14.60 15.16 -5.04
C HIS A 474 15.51 14.21 -5.83
N PRO A 475 16.71 14.62 -6.31
CA PRO A 475 17.60 13.74 -7.08
C PRO A 475 18.03 12.44 -6.36
N GLN A 476 17.93 12.41 -5.03
CA GLN A 476 18.23 11.24 -4.19
C GLN A 476 16.97 10.51 -3.68
N TRP A 477 15.78 10.74 -4.28
CA TRP A 477 14.53 10.13 -3.80
C TRP A 477 14.54 8.58 -3.84
N GLU A 478 15.33 7.99 -4.75
CA GLU A 478 15.58 6.55 -4.83
C GLU A 478 16.99 6.15 -4.39
N ALA A 479 17.71 7.00 -3.65
CA ALA A 479 19.03 6.64 -3.13
C ALA A 479 18.91 5.39 -2.21
N PRO A 480 19.58 4.27 -2.52
CA PRO A 480 19.41 3.03 -1.74
C PRO A 480 19.77 3.19 -0.25
N GLN A 481 20.75 4.05 0.05
CA GLN A 481 21.17 4.42 1.40
C GLN A 481 20.25 5.44 2.10
N GLY A 482 19.27 6.01 1.40
CA GLY A 482 18.38 7.06 1.90
C GLY A 482 19.02 8.44 2.04
N VAL A 483 18.27 9.35 2.65
CA VAL A 483 18.67 10.73 2.95
C VAL A 483 18.75 10.95 4.47
N PRO A 484 19.73 11.73 4.99
CA PRO A 484 19.92 11.90 6.43
C PRO A 484 18.92 12.91 7.01
N ILE A 485 18.05 12.44 7.90
CA ILE A 485 17.02 13.23 8.59
C ILE A 485 17.66 14.03 9.74
N ASP A 486 17.50 15.36 9.68
CA ASP A 486 17.98 16.28 10.70
C ASP A 486 16.85 16.80 11.62
N ALA A 487 15.56 16.58 11.29
CA ALA A 487 14.42 16.87 12.16
C ALA A 487 13.18 16.00 11.87
N ILE A 488 12.37 15.75 12.90
CA ILE A 488 11.05 15.09 12.81
C ILE A 488 9.97 16.07 13.30
N ILE A 489 8.90 16.24 12.50
CA ILE A 489 7.82 17.20 12.77
C ILE A 489 6.50 16.45 13.06
N PHE A 490 5.82 16.82 14.15
CA PHE A 490 4.50 16.31 14.51
C PHE A 490 3.43 17.40 14.36
N GLY A 491 2.21 17.02 13.97
CA GLY A 491 1.13 17.99 13.73
C GLY A 491 -0.22 17.36 13.39
N GLY A 492 -1.28 18.17 13.41
CA GLY A 492 -2.66 17.74 13.16
C GLY A 492 -3.63 18.93 13.20
N ARG A 493 -4.89 18.72 12.80
CA ARG A 493 -5.89 19.81 12.75
C ARG A 493 -6.33 20.18 14.16
N ARG A 494 -5.95 21.37 14.61
CA ARG A 494 -6.27 21.92 15.95
C ARG A 494 -6.76 23.37 15.79
N PRO A 495 -8.07 23.65 15.97
CA PRO A 495 -8.60 25.01 15.81
C PRO A 495 -8.20 25.93 16.96
N GLU A 496 -7.93 25.38 18.14
CA GLU A 496 -7.68 26.14 19.37
C GLU A 496 -6.57 25.51 20.25
N GLY A 497 -5.89 26.37 21.02
CA GLY A 497 -5.01 26.03 22.14
C GLY A 497 -3.60 25.55 21.80
N VAL A 498 -3.35 25.02 20.61
CA VAL A 498 -2.00 24.61 20.16
C VAL A 498 -1.36 25.74 19.35
N PRO A 499 -0.10 26.14 19.66
CA PRO A 499 0.59 27.17 18.88
C PRO A 499 0.99 26.67 17.49
N LEU A 500 1.32 27.60 16.58
CA LEU A 500 1.71 27.29 15.19
C LEU A 500 2.91 26.33 15.09
N VAL A 501 3.91 26.51 15.97
CA VAL A 501 5.10 25.67 16.08
C VAL A 501 5.67 25.77 17.49
N PHE A 502 6.28 24.69 17.98
CA PHE A 502 7.09 24.64 19.19
C PHE A 502 8.13 23.51 19.07
N GLU A 503 9.18 23.56 19.88
CA GLU A 503 10.27 22.58 19.88
C GLU A 503 10.23 21.70 21.15
N SER A 504 10.63 20.44 21.03
CA SER A 504 10.70 19.50 22.16
C SER A 504 12.03 19.60 22.90
N PHE A 505 11.98 20.00 24.17
CA PHE A 505 13.15 20.12 25.08
C PHE A 505 14.11 18.90 25.14
N SER A 506 13.67 17.70 24.79
CA SER A 506 14.49 16.48 24.73
C SER A 506 13.86 15.44 23.79
N TRP A 507 14.59 14.35 23.52
CA TRP A 507 14.08 13.22 22.72
C TRP A 507 12.86 12.55 23.37
N GLU A 508 12.88 12.34 24.68
CA GLU A 508 11.79 11.74 25.45
C GLU A 508 10.55 12.65 25.44
N HIS A 509 10.75 13.96 25.51
CA HIS A 509 9.67 14.93 25.34
C HIS A 509 9.15 14.92 23.89
N GLY A 510 10.01 14.73 22.89
CA GLY A 510 9.60 14.52 21.49
C GLY A 510 8.73 13.29 21.28
N ILE A 511 9.09 12.15 21.89
CA ILE A 511 8.26 10.93 21.92
C ILE A 511 6.91 11.23 22.59
N LEU A 512 6.90 11.92 23.73
CA LEU A 512 5.66 12.29 24.43
C LEU A 512 4.76 13.20 23.58
N VAL A 513 5.34 14.18 22.87
CA VAL A 513 4.62 15.06 21.94
C VAL A 513 3.99 14.27 20.80
N GLY A 514 4.76 13.38 20.15
CA GLY A 514 4.26 12.47 19.11
C GLY A 514 3.13 11.56 19.61
N ALA A 515 3.32 10.95 20.78
CA ALA A 515 2.33 10.08 21.44
C ALA A 515 1.07 10.82 21.95
N LEU A 516 1.05 12.16 21.93
CA LEU A 516 -0.09 13.01 22.33
C LEU A 516 -0.77 13.75 21.17
N VAL A 517 -0.37 13.50 19.92
CA VAL A 517 -1.00 14.10 18.72
C VAL A 517 -2.53 13.84 18.70
N LYS A 518 -3.29 14.89 18.37
CA LYS A 518 -4.74 14.87 18.18
C LYS A 518 -5.12 15.69 16.94
N SER A 519 -6.19 15.30 16.27
CA SER A 519 -6.71 15.99 15.09
C SER A 519 -8.23 15.90 15.03
N GLU A 520 -8.88 16.89 14.40
CA GLU A 520 -10.21 16.69 13.81
C GLU A 520 -10.20 15.49 12.84
N ALA A 521 -11.28 14.71 12.82
CA ALA A 521 -11.48 13.61 11.89
C ALA A 521 -11.51 14.07 10.43
N THR A 522 -11.17 13.16 9.51
CA THR A 522 -11.15 13.39 8.06
C THR A 522 -11.74 12.19 7.31
N ALA A 523 -12.24 12.41 6.09
CA ALA A 523 -12.92 11.39 5.27
C ALA A 523 -12.03 10.23 4.78
N ALA A 524 -10.79 10.11 5.25
CA ALA A 524 -9.84 9.06 4.85
C ALA A 524 -10.06 7.71 5.58
N ALA A 525 -11.18 7.58 6.29
CA ALA A 525 -11.66 6.43 7.04
C ALA A 525 -13.18 6.57 7.28
N GLU A 526 -13.78 5.60 7.97
CA GLU A 526 -15.21 5.52 8.33
C GLU A 526 -15.74 6.59 9.32
N HIS A 527 -14.89 7.47 9.86
CA HIS A 527 -15.28 8.44 10.90
C HIS A 527 -15.93 9.71 10.31
N THR A 528 -17.02 10.18 10.93
CA THR A 528 -17.79 11.35 10.45
C THR A 528 -17.89 12.47 11.49
N GLY A 529 -18.01 13.72 11.00
CA GLY A 529 -18.17 14.92 11.83
C GLY A 529 -16.86 15.53 12.36
N LYS A 530 -16.94 16.76 12.89
CA LYS A 530 -15.79 17.53 13.43
C LYS A 530 -15.40 17.13 14.86
N GLN A 531 -15.33 15.85 15.18
CA GLN A 531 -14.83 15.42 16.49
C GLN A 531 -13.30 15.35 16.47
N VAL A 532 -12.67 15.85 17.54
CA VAL A 532 -11.21 15.81 17.73
C VAL A 532 -10.84 14.53 18.45
N TYR A 533 -10.26 13.58 17.74
CA TYR A 533 -9.81 12.30 18.29
C TYR A 533 -8.31 12.31 18.57
N LYS A 534 -7.86 11.40 19.45
CA LYS A 534 -6.46 10.97 19.47
C LYS A 534 -6.25 10.07 18.24
N GLN A 535 -5.97 10.68 17.10
CA GLN A 535 -5.66 9.94 15.90
C GLN A 535 -4.25 9.37 16.04
N VAL A 536 -4.19 8.08 16.33
CA VAL A 536 -2.95 7.29 16.36
C VAL A 536 -2.48 7.16 14.91
N ASN A 537 -1.69 8.14 14.47
CA ASN A 537 -0.66 7.83 13.49
C ASN A 537 0.24 6.74 14.10
N ASN A 538 0.76 5.83 13.28
CA ASN A 538 1.95 5.08 13.64
C ASN A 538 3.07 6.11 13.86
N ILE A 539 3.34 6.37 15.13
CA ILE A 539 4.37 7.22 15.70
C ILE A 539 4.89 6.40 16.89
N PHE A 540 5.89 5.57 16.62
CA PHE A 540 6.57 4.67 17.57
C PHE A 540 5.72 3.49 18.08
N PRO A 541 6.35 2.31 18.17
CA PRO A 541 7.10 1.88 19.36
C PRO A 541 8.57 2.33 19.31
N VAL A 542 9.10 2.70 20.48
CA VAL A 542 10.54 2.84 20.77
C VAL A 542 10.87 1.83 21.86
#